data_AF-A0A4P9VXG3-F1
#
_entry.id   AF-A0A4P9VXG3-F1
#
_cell.length_a   1.000
_cell.length_b   1.000
_cell.length_c   1.000
_cell.angle_alpha   90.00
_cell.angle_beta   90.00
_cell.angle_gamma   90.00
#
_symmetry.space_group_name_H-M   'P 1'
#
loop_
_entity.id
_entity.type
_entity.pdbx_description
1 polymer ?
#
loop_
_entity_poly.entity_id
_entity_poly.type
_entity_poly.pdbx_seq_one_letter_code
_entity_poly.pdbx_strand_id
1 'polypeptide(L)'
;PDPSKLDLRVGLVREVKKHPDADSLFVEEIDLGEDKPRVVVSGLVKYMDASELQDRLVVCLCNLKPAKMRGIESQAMVLAATSPDGSKVELVTPPAGSK
;
A
#
# COMPACT_ATOMS: atom_id res chain seq x y z
N PRO A 1 10.51 -3.81 -21.86
CA PRO A 1 9.81 -3.69 -20.57
C PRO A 1 8.99 -4.96 -20.33
N ASP A 2 9.28 -5.68 -19.24
CA ASP A 2 8.70 -7.00 -18.96
C ASP A 2 8.06 -6.97 -17.56
N PRO A 3 6.76 -7.25 -17.43
CA PRO A 3 6.07 -7.32 -16.14
C PRO A 3 6.70 -8.31 -15.17
N SER A 4 7.37 -9.35 -15.65
CA SER A 4 8.05 -10.35 -14.81
C SER A 4 9.17 -9.77 -13.94
N LYS A 5 9.67 -8.57 -14.29
CA LYS A 5 10.68 -7.85 -13.50
C LYS A 5 10.10 -7.16 -12.27
N LEU A 6 8.78 -7.12 -12.11
CA LEU A 6 8.11 -6.51 -10.97
C LEU A 6 7.85 -7.58 -9.90
N ASP A 7 8.28 -7.30 -8.67
CA ASP A 7 8.01 -8.18 -7.52
C ASP A 7 6.66 -7.79 -6.90
N LEU A 8 5.59 -8.38 -7.42
CA LEU A 8 4.23 -8.18 -6.94
C LEU A 8 3.85 -9.29 -5.97
N ARG A 9 3.42 -8.92 -4.77
CA ARG A 9 3.00 -9.86 -3.73
C ARG A 9 1.67 -9.45 -3.12
N VAL A 10 0.92 -10.42 -2.62
CA VAL A 10 -0.21 -10.14 -1.75
C VAL A 10 0.31 -9.82 -0.36
N GLY A 11 -0.25 -8.80 0.28
CA GLY A 11 0.06 -8.43 1.64
C GLY A 11 -1.20 -8.16 2.45
N LEU A 12 -1.12 -8.41 3.75
CA LEU A 12 -2.16 -8.09 4.72
C LEU A 12 -1.79 -6.81 5.47
N VAL A 13 -2.65 -5.81 5.41
CA VAL A 13 -2.49 -4.57 6.16
C VAL A 13 -2.78 -4.86 7.63
N ARG A 14 -1.75 -4.85 8.48
CA ARG A 14 -1.82 -5.12 9.92
C ARG A 14 -2.20 -3.89 10.73
N GLU A 15 -1.72 -2.73 10.33
CA GLU A 15 -1.99 -1.49 11.02
C GLU A 15 -2.03 -0.34 10.02
N VAL A 16 -2.93 0.62 10.24
CA VAL A 16 -3.06 1.84 9.44
C VAL A 16 -3.12 3.04 10.36
N LYS A 17 -2.19 3.98 10.16
CA LYS A 17 -2.13 5.25 10.88
C LYS A 17 -2.11 6.41 9.91
N LYS A 18 -2.70 7.55 10.28
CA LYS A 18 -2.49 8.79 9.54
C LYS A 18 -1.04 9.25 9.74
N HIS A 19 -0.43 9.75 8.68
CA HIS A 19 0.92 10.27 8.76
C HIS A 19 0.95 11.52 9.67
N PRO A 20 1.85 11.61 10.65
CA PRO A 20 1.88 12.71 11.63
C PRO A 20 2.07 14.08 10.96
N ASP A 21 2.95 14.14 9.95
CA ASP A 21 3.27 15.38 9.23
C ASP A 21 2.57 15.50 7.86
N ALA A 22 1.56 14.67 7.56
CA ALA A 22 0.87 14.71 6.27
C ALA A 22 -0.59 14.27 6.33
N ASP A 23 -1.50 15.22 6.11
CA ASP A 23 -2.95 14.96 6.12
C ASP A 23 -3.43 14.09 4.95
N SER A 24 -2.61 13.93 3.91
CA SER A 24 -2.96 13.16 2.71
C SER A 24 -2.32 11.78 2.65
N LEU A 25 -1.54 11.38 3.66
CA LEU A 25 -0.81 10.12 3.66
C LEU A 25 -1.23 9.22 4.82
N PHE A 26 -1.35 7.93 4.53
CA PHE A 26 -1.38 6.87 5.52
C PHE A 26 0.00 6.25 5.66
N VAL A 27 0.24 5.67 6.83
CA VAL A 27 1.38 4.83 7.14
C VAL A 27 0.80 3.47 7.50
N GLU A 28 1.08 2.50 6.65
CA GLU A 28 0.62 1.13 6.79
C GLU A 28 1.76 0.19 7.18
N GLU A 29 1.49 -0.74 8.09
CA GLU A 29 2.32 -1.92 8.29
C GLU A 29 1.71 -3.08 7.52
N ILE A 30 2.40 -3.55 6.48
CA ILE A 30 1.90 -4.60 5.59
C ILE A 30 2.74 -5.86 5.77
N ASP A 31 2.07 -6.94 6.17
CA ASP A 31 2.64 -8.28 6.24
C ASP A 31 2.65 -8.91 4.85
N LEU A 32 3.85 -9.12 4.31
CA LEU A 32 4.10 -9.69 2.97
C LEU A 32 4.62 -11.13 3.06
N GLY A 33 4.45 -11.80 4.21
CA GLY A 33 5.01 -13.13 4.46
C GLY A 33 6.52 -13.13 4.69
N GLU A 34 7.10 -11.98 5.07
CA GLU A 34 8.50 -11.81 5.44
C GLU A 34 8.67 -11.84 6.97
N ASP A 35 9.91 -11.90 7.46
CA ASP A 35 10.20 -11.93 8.92
C ASP A 35 9.62 -10.74 9.69
N LYS A 36 9.46 -9.59 9.00
CA LYS A 36 8.88 -8.36 9.55
C LYS A 36 7.93 -7.73 8.55
N PRO A 37 6.80 -7.15 9.02
CA PRO A 37 5.97 -6.29 8.19
C PRO A 37 6.80 -5.14 7.62
N ARG A 38 6.46 -4.73 6.40
CA ARG A 38 7.05 -3.55 5.77
C ARG A 38 6.24 -2.31 6.07
N VAL A 39 6.94 -1.20 6.26
CA VAL A 39 6.30 0.12 6.35
C VAL A 39 6.02 0.60 4.93
N VAL A 40 4.77 0.97 4.68
CA VAL A 40 4.30 1.53 3.42
C VAL A 40 3.67 2.88 3.71
N VAL A 41 3.88 3.84 2.80
CA VAL A 41 3.26 5.16 2.88
C VAL A 41 2.41 5.36 1.64
N SER A 42 1.09 5.44 1.82
CA SER A 42 0.14 5.57 0.72
C SER A 42 -0.59 6.91 0.72
N GLY A 43 -0.92 7.41 -0.47
CA GLY A 43 -1.68 8.65 -0.65
C GLY A 43 -3.20 8.48 -0.64
N LEU A 44 -3.72 7.56 0.17
CA LEU A 44 -5.11 7.10 0.05
C LEU A 44 -6.12 7.85 0.96
N VAL A 45 -5.65 8.76 1.82
CA VAL A 45 -6.51 9.45 2.82
C VAL A 45 -7.68 10.21 2.20
N LYS A 46 -7.55 10.70 0.96
CA LYS A 46 -8.61 11.43 0.26
C LYS A 46 -9.67 10.51 -0.37
N TYR A 47 -9.36 9.23 -0.49
CA TYR A 47 -10.15 8.28 -1.29
C TYR A 47 -10.82 7.21 -0.42
N MET A 48 -10.24 6.88 0.73
CA MET A 48 -10.75 5.84 1.61
C MET A 48 -10.36 6.06 3.06
N ASP A 49 -11.13 5.48 3.97
CA ASP A 49 -10.90 5.58 5.40
C ASP A 49 -9.91 4.51 5.89
N ALA A 50 -9.19 4.81 6.98
CA ALA A 50 -8.25 3.86 7.59
C ALA A 50 -8.92 2.54 8.00
N SER A 51 -10.20 2.57 8.39
CA SER A 51 -10.97 1.38 8.73
C SER A 51 -11.24 0.46 7.54
N GLU A 52 -11.22 0.99 6.31
CA GLU A 52 -11.38 0.19 5.09
C GLU A 52 -10.07 -0.46 4.63
N LEU A 53 -8.95 -0.01 5.19
CA LEU A 53 -7.61 -0.52 4.93
C LEU A 53 -7.17 -1.52 5.99
N GLN A 54 -7.61 -1.34 7.23
CA GLN A 54 -7.32 -2.23 8.35
C GLN A 54 -7.75 -3.67 8.04
N ASP A 55 -6.85 -4.64 8.26
CA ASP A 55 -7.05 -6.07 8.01
C ASP A 55 -7.45 -6.42 6.57
N ARG A 56 -7.17 -5.54 5.61
CA ARG A 56 -7.45 -5.74 4.19
C ARG A 56 -6.28 -6.40 3.48
N LEU A 57 -6.58 -7.32 2.58
CA LEU A 57 -5.60 -7.86 1.63
C LEU A 57 -5.41 -6.91 0.46
N VAL A 58 -4.16 -6.64 0.12
CA VAL A 58 -3.75 -5.71 -0.95
C VAL A 58 -2.64 -6.32 -1.79
N VAL A 59 -2.47 -5.83 -3.02
CA VAL A 59 -1.31 -6.17 -3.85
C VAL A 59 -0.23 -5.09 -3.68
N CYS A 60 1.00 -5.51 -3.40
CA CYS A 60 2.14 -4.63 -3.15
C CYS A 60 3.27 -4.88 -4.13
N LEU A 61 3.93 -3.81 -4.58
CA LEU A 61 5.17 -3.85 -5.34
C LEU A 61 6.36 -3.73 -4.39
N CYS A 62 7.18 -4.77 -4.34
CA CYS A 62 8.15 -5.02 -3.26
C CYS A 62 9.62 -4.81 -3.66
N ASN A 63 9.92 -4.61 -4.94
CA ASN A 63 11.30 -4.44 -5.45
C ASN A 63 11.63 -3.02 -5.93
N LEU A 64 10.83 -2.02 -5.52
CA LEU A 64 11.18 -0.62 -5.69
C LEU A 64 12.26 -0.21 -4.69
N LYS A 65 13.10 0.75 -5.09
CA LYS A 65 14.02 1.41 -4.17
C LYS A 65 13.20 2.12 -3.08
N PRO A 66 13.48 1.90 -1.77
CA PRO A 66 12.79 2.59 -0.70
C PRO A 66 12.84 4.11 -0.86
N ALA A 67 11.73 4.77 -0.58
CA ALA A 67 11.58 6.21 -0.76
C ALA A 67 11.08 6.85 0.53
N LYS A 68 11.75 7.94 0.94
CA LYS A 68 11.31 8.72 2.10
C LYS A 68 10.18 9.66 1.72
N MET A 69 9.04 9.50 2.37
CA MET A 69 7.89 10.39 2.27
C MET A 69 7.74 11.09 3.62
N ARG A 70 8.07 12.39 3.67
CA ARG A 70 7.94 13.24 4.87
C ARG A 70 8.55 12.63 6.15
N GLY A 71 9.72 11.98 6.00
CA GLY A 71 10.49 11.43 7.12
C GLY A 71 10.30 9.92 7.34
N ILE A 72 9.23 9.32 6.83
CA ILE A 72 8.98 7.88 6.91
C ILE A 72 9.44 7.21 5.62
N GLU A 73 10.16 6.09 5.74
CA GLU A 73 10.65 5.34 4.59
C GLU A 73 9.61 4.31 4.14
N SER A 74 9.07 4.48 2.94
CA SER A 74 8.18 3.50 2.30
C SER A 74 9.01 2.42 1.63
N GLN A 75 8.80 1.17 2.04
CA GLN A 75 9.57 -0.01 1.61
C GLN A 75 8.82 -0.88 0.58
N ALA A 76 7.58 -0.51 0.26
CA ALA A 76 6.79 -1.06 -0.82
C ALA A 76 5.79 0.00 -1.30
N MET A 77 4.99 -0.35 -2.30
CA MET A 77 3.90 0.47 -2.80
C MET A 77 2.66 -0.37 -3.02
N VAL A 78 1.51 0.07 -2.50
CA VAL A 78 0.22 -0.59 -2.75
C VAL A 78 -0.23 -0.30 -4.17
N LEU A 79 -0.73 -1.32 -4.86
CA LEU A 79 -1.25 -1.23 -6.21
C LEU A 79 -2.71 -0.78 -6.19
N ALA A 80 -2.99 0.30 -6.93
CA ALA A 80 -4.33 0.88 -7.05
C ALA A 80 -4.65 1.22 -8.51
N ALA A 81 -5.93 1.13 -8.86
CA ALA A 81 -6.49 1.68 -10.09
C ALA A 81 -6.91 3.13 -9.84
N THR A 82 -6.63 4.02 -10.78
CA THR A 82 -7.05 5.42 -10.73
C THR A 82 -7.86 5.74 -11.98
N SER A 83 -8.97 6.45 -11.82
CA SER A 83 -9.78 6.91 -12.95
C SER A 83 -9.00 7.92 -13.83
N PRO A 84 -9.30 8.04 -15.13
CA PRO A 84 -8.57 8.96 -16.02
C PRO A 84 -8.58 10.43 -15.57
N ASP A 85 -9.63 10.84 -14.87
CA ASP A 85 -9.81 12.18 -14.30
C ASP A 85 -9.24 12.32 -12.87
N GLY A 86 -8.69 11.25 -12.28
CA GLY A 86 -8.12 11.24 -10.94
C GLY A 86 -9.12 11.38 -9.80
N SER A 87 -10.43 11.34 -10.10
CA SER A 87 -11.51 11.52 -9.13
C SER A 87 -11.72 10.29 -8.23
N LYS A 88 -11.35 9.10 -8.73
CA LYS A 88 -11.54 7.83 -8.01
C LYS A 88 -10.26 7.02 -7.99
N VAL A 89 -9.94 6.48 -6.82
CA VAL A 89 -8.84 5.52 -6.61
C VAL A 89 -9.42 4.30 -5.91
N GLU A 90 -9.13 3.11 -6.44
CA GLU A 90 -9.55 1.84 -5.86
C GLU A 90 -8.36 0.89 -5.73
N LEU A 91 -8.27 0.17 -4.62
CA LEU A 91 -7.22 -0.81 -4.41
C LEU A 91 -7.46 -2.09 -5.22
N VAL A 92 -6.39 -2.63 -5.80
CA VAL A 92 -6.44 -3.94 -6.46
C VAL A 92 -6.70 -5.00 -5.40
N THR A 93 -7.88 -5.63 -5.51
CA THR A 93 -8.32 -6.65 -4.55
C THR A 93 -7.83 -8.02 -5.04
N PRO A 94 -7.00 -8.73 -4.26
CA PRO A 94 -6.58 -10.08 -4.60
C PRO A 94 -7.75 -11.08 -4.47
N PRO A 95 -7.68 -12.26 -5.11
CA PRO A 95 -8.69 -13.30 -4.97
C PRO A 95 -8.90 -13.73 -3.52
N ALA A 96 -10.14 -14.13 -3.18
CA ALA A 96 -10.46 -14.65 -1.86
C ALA A 96 -9.59 -15.87 -1.51
N GLY A 97 -9.06 -15.91 -0.28
CA GLY A 97 -8.18 -16.99 0.18
C GLY A 97 -6.69 -16.81 -0.16
N SER A 98 -6.30 -15.67 -0.74
CA SER A 98 -4.89 -15.31 -0.91
C SER A 98 -4.17 -15.20 0.43
N LYS A 99 -2.88 -15.52 0.44
CA LYS A 99 -1.98 -15.48 1.60
C LYS A 99 -0.68 -14.80 1.23
#